data_AF-X0YNR7-F1
#
_entry.id   AF-X0YNR7-F1
#
_cell.length_a   1.000
_cell.length_b   1.000
_cell.length_c   1.000
_cell.angle_alpha   90.00
_cell.angle_beta   90.00
_cell.angle_gamma   90.00
#
_symmetry.space_group_name_H-M   'P 1'
#
loop_
_entity.id
_entity.type
_entity.pdbx_description
1 polymer ?
#
loop_
_entity_poly.entity_id
_entity_poly.type
_entity_poly.pdbx_seq_one_letter_code
_entity_poly.pdbx_strand_id
1 'polypeptide(L)' 'REIILSKGQPREIKAVAMKNGMISLRQSGLAKIKDGITTIEEVLRETVKDGEIENDKNNA' A
#
# COMPACT_ATOMS: atom_id res chain seq x y z
N ARG A 1 9.77 -11.84 -7.60
CA ARG A 1 10.82 -11.31 -8.51
C ARG A 1 10.40 -11.37 -9.98
N GLU A 2 9.57 -12.34 -10.37
CA GLU A 2 9.04 -12.48 -11.73
C GLU A 2 8.47 -11.19 -12.31
N ILE A 3 7.67 -10.45 -11.53
CA ILE A 3 7.06 -9.18 -11.98
C ILE A 3 8.06 -8.09 -12.40
N ILE A 4 9.30 -8.13 -11.90
CA ILE A 4 10.36 -7.19 -12.31
C ILE A 4 10.93 -7.64 -13.65
N LEU A 5 11.14 -8.94 -13.83
CA LEU A 5 11.66 -9.52 -15.08
C LEU A 5 10.67 -9.33 -16.23
N SER A 6 9.37 -9.36 -15.94
CA SER A 6 8.30 -9.08 -16.91
C SER A 6 8.05 -7.59 -17.15
N LYS A 7 8.83 -6.68 -16.53
CA LYS A 7 8.62 -5.22 -16.60
C LYS A 7 7.20 -4.80 -16.18
N GLY A 8 6.67 -5.42 -15.13
CA GLY A 8 5.36 -5.11 -14.59
C GLY A 8 5.20 -3.63 -14.26
N GLN A 9 3.99 -3.11 -14.43
CA GLN A 9 3.71 -1.71 -14.15
C GLN A 9 3.84 -1.41 -12.66
N PRO A 10 4.17 -0.17 -12.25
CA PRO A 10 4.31 0.20 -10.85
C PRO A 10 3.09 -0.17 -9.98
N ARG A 11 1.88 -0.10 -10.54
CA ARG A 11 0.64 -0.49 -9.84
C ARG A 11 0.59 -1.98 -9.53
N GLU A 12 0.96 -2.81 -10.49
CA GLU A 12 0.99 -4.28 -10.35
C GLU A 12 2.06 -4.71 -9.34
N ILE A 13 3.23 -4.07 -9.39
CA ILE A 13 4.30 -4.28 -8.40
C ILE A 13 3.81 -3.93 -6.99
N LYS A 14 3.13 -2.78 -6.84
CA LYS A 14 2.54 -2.36 -5.56
C LYS A 14 1.54 -3.40 -5.05
N ALA A 15 0.64 -3.88 -5.90
CA ALA A 15 -0.38 -4.87 -5.55
C ALA A 15 0.25 -6.19 -5.07
N VAL A 16 1.22 -6.74 -5.81
CA VAL A 16 1.93 -7.97 -5.43
C VAL A 16 2.71 -7.78 -4.13
N ALA A 17 3.37 -6.64 -3.94
CA ALA A 17 4.11 -6.36 -2.72
C ALA A 17 3.17 -6.30 -1.50
N MET A 18 2.02 -5.66 -1.62
CA MET A 18 1.02 -5.61 -0.55
C MET A 18 0.39 -6.96 -0.26
N LYS A 19 0.12 -7.77 -1.29
CA LYS A 19 -0.33 -9.17 -1.13
C LYS A 19 0.68 -10.02 -0.35
N ASN A 20 1.97 -9.72 -0.47
CA ASN A 20 3.04 -10.39 0.25
C ASN A 20 3.35 -9.78 1.63
N GLY A 21 2.48 -8.90 2.14
CA GLY A 21 2.58 -8.36 3.51
C GLY A 21 3.32 -7.03 3.62
N MET A 22 3.72 -6.40 2.51
CA MET A 22 4.17 -5.01 2.56
C MET A 22 3.00 -4.11 2.91
N ILE A 23 3.17 -3.23 3.90
CA ILE A 23 2.18 -2.19 4.20
C ILE A 23 2.52 -0.89 3.48
N SER A 24 1.50 -0.12 3.12
CA SER A 24 1.68 1.20 2.53
C SER A 24 2.19 2.22 3.55
N LEU A 25 2.69 3.36 3.06
CA LEU A 25 3.07 4.47 3.94
C LEU A 25 1.87 5.00 4.74
N ARG A 26 0.68 5.03 4.13
CA ARG A 26 -0.57 5.40 4.81
C ARG A 26 -0.91 4.43 5.95
N GLN A 27 -0.81 3.13 5.69
CA GLN A 27 -1.06 2.08 6.69
C GLN A 27 -0.03 2.15 7.83
N SER A 28 1.24 2.37 7.52
CA SER A 28 2.29 2.59 8.52
C SER A 28 1.99 3.83 9.38
N GLY A 29 1.56 4.93 8.78
CA GLY A 29 1.12 6.13 9.51
C GLY A 29 -0.05 5.86 10.45
N LEU A 30 -1.06 5.10 10.00
CA LEU A 30 -2.20 4.70 10.83
C LEU A 30 -1.79 3.84 12.04
N ALA A 31 -0.83 2.93 11.86
CA ALA A 31 -0.27 2.17 12.98
C ALA A 31 0.40 3.09 14.00
N LYS A 32 1.20 4.06 13.55
CA LYS A 32 1.85 5.05 14.43
C LYS A 32 0.85 5.97 15.14
N ILE A 33 -0.29 6.30 14.52
CA ILE A 33 -1.37 7.03 15.19
C ILE A 33 -1.92 6.20 16.34
N LYS A 34 -2.17 4.90 16.11
CA LYS A 34 -2.65 3.99 17.15
C LYS A 34 -1.67 3.87 18.32
N ASP A 35 -0.38 3.94 18.04
CA ASP A 35 0.68 3.91 19.05
C ASP A 35 0.91 5.28 19.72
N GLY A 36 0.17 6.33 19.32
CA GLY A 36 0.29 7.68 19.89
C GLY A 36 1.55 8.44 19.48
N ILE A 37 2.21 8.05 18.39
CA ILE A 37 3.51 8.61 17.95
C ILE A 37 3.33 9.83 17.04
N THR A 38 2.25 9.87 16.25
CA THR A 38 1.99 10.92 15.23
C THR A 38 0.52 11.30 15.22
N THR A 39 0.18 12.45 14.63
CA THR A 39 -1.23 12.88 14.50
C THR A 39 -1.85 12.47 13.17
N ILE A 40 -3.18 12.54 13.11
CA ILE A 40 -3.97 12.24 11.91
C ILE A 40 -3.64 13.24 10.79
N GLU A 41 -3.50 14.53 11.13
CA GLU A 41 -3.20 15.61 10.19
C GLU A 41 -1.82 15.43 9.55
N GLU A 42 -0.83 15.00 10.33
CA GLU A 42 0.51 14.71 9.82
C GLU A 42 0.47 13.54 8.84
N VAL A 43 -0.19 12.42 9.19
CA VAL A 43 -0.31 11.29 8.26
C VAL A 43 -1.11 11.67 7.02
N LEU A 44 -2.12 12.54 7.12
CA LEU A 44 -2.86 13.03 5.97
C LEU A 44 -2.02 13.91 5.04
N ARG A 45 -1.14 14.76 5.60
CA ARG A 45 -0.26 15.66 4.85
C ARG A 45 0.90 14.92 4.18
N GLU A 46 1.51 13.97 4.90
CA GLU A 46 2.75 13.31 4.45
C GLU A 46 2.52 12.05 3.61
N THR A 47 1.27 11.55 3.52
CA THR A 47 0.99 10.30 2.82
C THR A 47 -0.16 10.44 1.84
N VAL A 48 -0.11 9.69 0.74
CA VAL A 48 -1.20 9.63 -0.23
C VAL A 48 -2.23 8.57 0.17
N LYS A 49 -3.47 8.72 -0.30
CA LYS A 49 -4.48 7.67 -0.20
C LYS A 49 -3.99 6.44 -0.96
N ASP A 50 -4.17 5.26 -0.38
CA ASP A 50 -3.95 4.03 -1.15
C ASP A 50 -4.97 3.98 -2.29
N GLY A 51 -4.45 4.02 -3.52
CA GLY A 51 -5.27 3.78 -4.71
C GLY A 51 -5.91 2.40 -4.63
N GLU A 52 -7.09 2.27 -5.22
CA GLU A 52 -7.84 1.02 -5.31
C GLU A 52 -6.93 -0.07 -5.86
N ILE A 53 -6.61 -1.04 -5.01
CA ILE A 53 -6.11 -2.32 -5.46
C ILE A 53 -7.39 -3.05 -5.80
N GLU A 54 -7.73 -3.17 -7.08
CA GLU A 54 -8.82 -4.05 -7.46
C GLU A 54 -8.52 -5.42 -6.86
N ASN A 55 -9.37 -5.83 -5.91
CA ASN A 55 -9.33 -7.18 -5.41
C ASN A 55 -9.81 -8.03 -6.59
N ASP A 56 -8.90 -8.74 -7.25
CA ASP A 56 -9.17 -9.79 -8.23
C ASP A 56 -10.05 -10.90 -7.60
N LYS A 57 -11.31 -10.59 -7.30
CA LYS A 57 -12.36 -11.54 -6.94
C LYS A 57 -13.13 -12.02 -8.16
N ASN A 58 -12.77 -11.57 -9.37
CA ASN A 58 -13.45 -11.92 -10.62
C ASN A 58 -12.51 -12.55 -11.65
N ASN A 59 -11.83 -13.63 -11.28
CA ASN A 59 -11.37 -14.60 -12.28
C ASN A 59 -11.67 -16.01 -11.77
N ALA A 60 -12.95 -16.37 -11.86
CA ALA A 60 -13.47 -17.72 -11.78
C ALA A 60 -13.99 -18.10 -13.17
#